data_AF-A0A1E5SZP5-F1
#
_entry.id   AF-A0A1E5SZP5-F1
#
_cell.length_a   1.000
_cell.length_b   1.000
_cell.length_c   1.000
_cell.angle_alpha   90.00
_cell.angle_beta   90.00
_cell.angle_gamma   90.00
#
_symmetry.space_group_name_H-M   'P 1'
#
loop_
_entity.id
_entity.type
_entity.pdbx_description
1 polymer ?
#
loop_
_entity_poly.entity_id
_entity_poly.type
_entity_poly.pdbx_seq_one_letter_code
_entity_poly.pdbx_strand_id
1 'polypeptide(L)'
;MLKLMVDADNEAQQYQMSKHEFTDLAPKKNIVYSFKLEMFQGAPLVAPKTSLVAQDFIAVIKQSAKANELMQTATYAFELDKQFNLNVSISERVAQEEDSSEATEESESPENEKSTEE
;
A
#
# COMPACT_ATOMS: atom_id res chain seq x y z
N MET A 1 -0.16 -13.02 -2.41
CA MET A 1 1.04 -12.16 -2.54
C MET A 1 2.14 -12.75 -3.41
N LEU A 2 2.77 -13.86 -3.04
CA LEU A 2 3.83 -14.49 -3.85
C LEU A 2 3.46 -14.74 -5.31
N LYS A 3 2.24 -15.22 -5.57
CA LYS A 3 1.75 -15.42 -6.93
C LYS A 3 1.75 -14.13 -7.75
N LEU A 4 1.29 -13.02 -7.17
CA LEU A 4 1.30 -11.71 -7.82
C LEU A 4 2.72 -11.24 -8.14
N MET A 5 3.72 -11.51 -7.28
CA MET A 5 5.12 -11.16 -7.57
C MET A 5 5.73 -12.01 -8.69
N VAL A 6 5.34 -13.28 -8.80
CA VAL A 6 5.79 -14.16 -9.89
C VAL A 6 5.14 -13.73 -11.21
N ASP A 7 3.85 -13.42 -11.18
CA ASP A 7 3.10 -13.01 -12.37
C ASP A 7 3.50 -11.57 -12.80
N ALA A 8 3.91 -10.71 -11.86
CA ALA A 8 4.42 -9.36 -12.12
C ALA A 8 5.71 -9.32 -12.94
N ASP A 9 6.43 -10.45 -13.04
CA ASP A 9 7.61 -10.62 -13.91
C ASP A 9 7.27 -10.46 -15.40
N ASN A 10 6.01 -10.70 -15.77
CA ASN A 10 5.54 -10.58 -17.14
C ASN A 10 4.69 -9.32 -17.35
N GLU A 11 3.79 -8.99 -16.41
CA GLU A 11 2.87 -7.86 -16.54
C GLU A 11 2.46 -7.33 -15.17
N ALA A 12 2.26 -6.02 -15.02
CA ALA A 12 1.77 -5.42 -13.77
C ALA A 12 0.49 -6.12 -13.28
N GLN A 13 0.51 -6.56 -12.03
CA GLN A 13 -0.59 -7.32 -11.43
C GLN A 13 -1.42 -6.43 -10.54
N GLN A 14 -2.74 -6.56 -10.63
CA GLN A 14 -3.67 -5.92 -9.71
C GLN A 14 -4.47 -6.98 -8.96
N TYR A 15 -4.60 -6.79 -7.65
CA TYR A 15 -5.42 -7.63 -6.80
C TYR A 15 -6.35 -6.75 -5.96
N GLN A 16 -7.65 -6.87 -6.22
CA GLN A 16 -8.67 -6.23 -5.41
C GLN A 16 -8.91 -7.05 -4.15
N MET A 17 -8.58 -6.46 -3.00
CA MET A 17 -8.89 -7.04 -1.70
C MET A 17 -10.29 -6.62 -1.26
N SER A 18 -10.95 -7.47 -0.50
CA SER A 18 -12.29 -7.14 -0.04
C SER A 18 -12.22 -6.30 1.23
N LYS A 19 -12.94 -5.18 1.25
CA LYS A 19 -13.01 -4.25 2.39
C LYS A 19 -13.34 -4.93 3.73
N HIS A 20 -14.13 -6.00 3.70
CA HIS A 20 -14.50 -6.77 4.90
C HIS A 20 -13.31 -7.45 5.60
N GLU A 21 -12.22 -7.76 4.87
CA GLU A 21 -11.01 -8.36 5.45
C GLU A 21 -10.21 -7.35 6.29
N PHE A 22 -10.39 -6.05 6.06
CA PHE A 22 -9.67 -4.98 6.76
C PHE A 22 -10.52 -4.31 7.85
N THR A 23 -11.83 -4.17 7.64
CA THR A 23 -12.72 -3.51 8.62
C THR A 23 -12.95 -4.33 9.89
N ASP A 24 -12.81 -5.66 9.84
CA ASP A 24 -12.97 -6.52 11.02
C ASP A 24 -11.72 -6.55 11.92
N LEU A 25 -10.55 -6.19 11.40
CA LEU A 25 -9.28 -6.37 12.12
C LEU A 25 -8.97 -5.27 13.15
N ALA A 26 -9.58 -4.09 13.05
CA ALA A 26 -9.53 -3.11 14.14
C ALA A 26 -10.55 -1.96 13.97
N PRO A 27 -11.45 -1.71 14.93
CA PRO A 27 -12.18 -0.44 15.04
C PRO A 27 -11.27 0.69 15.58
N LYS A 28 -9.96 0.64 15.32
CA LYS A 28 -9.03 1.71 15.70
C LYS A 28 -9.13 2.82 14.67
N LYS A 29 -9.81 3.90 15.06
CA LYS A 29 -9.83 5.18 14.35
C LYS A 29 -8.38 5.55 13.96
N ASN A 30 -8.13 5.77 12.67
CA ASN A 30 -6.86 6.22 12.07
C ASN A 30 -5.86 5.13 11.57
N ILE A 31 -6.33 3.98 11.07
CA ILE A 31 -5.45 3.12 10.24
C ILE A 31 -5.51 3.61 8.79
N VAL A 32 -4.39 4.10 8.28
CA VAL A 32 -4.22 4.42 6.84
C VAL A 32 -3.93 3.12 6.10
N TYR A 33 -4.92 2.64 5.36
CA TYR A 33 -4.82 1.40 4.57
C TYR A 33 -4.06 1.59 3.25
N SER A 34 -3.98 2.81 2.73
CA SER A 34 -3.24 3.08 1.49
C SER A 34 -1.74 3.25 1.75
N PHE A 35 -0.90 2.65 0.90
CA PHE A 35 0.55 2.83 0.96
C PHE A 35 1.19 2.62 -0.41
N LYS A 36 2.36 3.25 -0.61
CA LYS A 36 3.27 2.94 -1.72
C LYS A 36 4.58 2.44 -1.13
N LEU A 37 5.07 1.34 -1.64
CA LEU A 37 6.24 0.65 -1.12
C LEU A 37 7.07 0.09 -2.26
N GLU A 38 8.31 0.51 -2.36
CA GLU A 38 9.25 -0.05 -3.33
C GLU A 38 10.26 -0.91 -2.59
N MET A 39 10.43 -2.15 -3.03
CA MET A 39 11.31 -3.13 -2.42
C MET A 39 12.41 -3.53 -3.40
N PHE A 40 13.66 -3.47 -2.92
CA PHE A 40 14.83 -3.91 -3.64
C PHE A 40 15.78 -4.65 -2.70
N GLN A 41 16.28 -5.82 -3.13
CA GLN A 41 17.18 -6.68 -2.34
C GLN A 41 16.63 -7.02 -0.93
N GLY A 42 15.30 -7.17 -0.79
CA GLY A 42 14.66 -7.50 0.47
C GLY A 42 14.57 -6.35 1.48
N ALA A 43 14.86 -5.12 1.04
CA ALA A 43 14.72 -3.90 1.83
C ALA A 43 13.82 -2.88 1.10
N PRO A 44 13.02 -2.10 1.84
CA PRO A 44 12.29 -1.00 1.25
C PRO A 44 13.26 0.13 0.87
N LEU A 45 13.10 0.69 -0.34
CA LEU A 45 13.82 1.88 -0.79
C LEU A 45 13.44 3.11 0.05
N VAL A 46 12.15 3.23 0.39
CA VAL A 46 11.62 4.28 1.26
C VAL A 46 10.85 3.64 2.41
N ALA A 47 11.19 4.01 3.64
CA ALA A 47 10.54 3.47 4.83
C ALA A 47 9.13 4.05 5.01
N PRO A 48 8.07 3.22 5.05
CA PRO A 48 6.70 3.69 5.31
C PRO A 48 6.53 3.99 6.80
N LYS A 49 6.86 5.23 7.21
CA LYS A 49 6.83 5.66 8.62
C LYS A 49 5.41 5.75 9.21
N THR A 50 4.39 5.94 8.36
CA THR A 50 3.01 6.26 8.78
C THR A 50 2.01 5.13 8.57
N SER A 51 2.33 4.12 7.74
CA SER A 51 1.41 3.01 7.45
C SER A 51 1.82 1.74 8.20
N LEU A 52 1.02 1.38 9.21
CA LEU A 52 1.18 0.12 9.93
C LEU A 52 1.01 -1.08 8.99
N VAL A 53 0.05 -0.99 8.06
CA VAL A 53 -0.23 -2.05 7.07
C VAL A 53 0.98 -2.29 6.17
N ALA A 54 1.69 -1.23 5.76
CA ALA A 54 2.91 -1.38 4.97
C ALA A 54 4.04 -2.08 5.74
N GLN A 55 4.18 -1.81 7.04
CA GLN A 55 5.19 -2.46 7.89
C GLN A 55 4.90 -3.96 8.06
N ASP A 56 3.65 -4.30 8.33
CA ASP A 56 3.21 -5.70 8.40
C ASP A 56 3.39 -6.41 7.05
N PHE A 57 3.09 -5.73 5.95
CA PHE A 57 3.30 -6.24 4.60
C PHE A 57 4.77 -6.55 4.31
N ILE A 58 5.69 -5.65 4.68
CA ILE A 58 7.14 -5.90 4.58
C ILE A 58 7.52 -7.13 5.40
N ALA A 59 7.02 -7.26 6.63
CA ALA A 59 7.34 -8.40 7.48
C ALA A 59 6.90 -9.73 6.84
N VAL A 60 5.70 -9.78 6.25
CA VAL A 60 5.18 -10.96 5.56
C VAL A 60 6.01 -11.28 4.30
N ILE A 61 6.37 -10.26 3.52
CA ILE A 61 7.22 -10.46 2.33
C ILE A 61 8.58 -11.00 2.73
N LYS A 62 9.22 -10.44 3.77
CA LYS A 62 10.55 -10.86 4.23
C LYS A 62 10.57 -12.29 4.78
N GLN A 63 9.45 -12.78 5.29
CA GLN A 63 9.32 -14.19 5.72
C GLN A 63 9.36 -15.17 4.54
N SER A 64 9.09 -14.71 3.33
CA SER A 64 9.13 -15.57 2.13
C SER A 64 10.50 -15.55 1.47
N ALA A 65 11.17 -16.70 1.45
CA ALA A 65 12.43 -16.89 0.74
C ALA A 65 12.31 -16.56 -0.77
N LYS A 66 11.23 -17.03 -1.41
CA LYS A 66 10.99 -16.82 -2.84
C LYS A 66 10.74 -15.35 -3.19
N ALA A 67 10.08 -14.59 -2.30
CA ALA A 67 9.90 -13.15 -2.52
C ALA A 67 11.25 -12.42 -2.44
N ASN A 68 12.12 -12.81 -1.50
CA ASN A 68 13.48 -12.26 -1.40
C ASN A 68 14.34 -12.57 -2.63
N GLU A 69 14.23 -13.76 -3.22
CA GLU A 69 14.93 -14.11 -4.46
C GLU A 69 14.47 -13.25 -5.64
N LEU A 70 13.16 -13.06 -5.80
CA LEU A 70 12.60 -12.20 -6.84
C LEU A 70 13.05 -10.74 -6.68
N MET A 71 13.03 -10.20 -5.46
CA MET A 71 13.49 -8.83 -5.21
C MET A 71 15.01 -8.64 -5.33
N GLN A 72 15.79 -9.72 -5.46
CA GLN A 72 17.22 -9.62 -5.77
C GLN A 72 17.47 -9.38 -7.26
N THR A 73 16.55 -9.82 -8.14
CA THR A 73 16.69 -9.68 -9.59
C THR A 73 16.08 -8.38 -10.11
N ALA A 74 15.02 -7.86 -9.47
CA ALA A 74 14.35 -6.64 -9.88
C ALA A 74 13.79 -5.82 -8.71
N THR A 75 13.39 -4.57 -8.97
CA THR A 75 12.68 -3.73 -7.98
C THR A 75 11.18 -3.95 -8.11
N TYR A 76 10.53 -4.24 -6.99
CA TYR A 76 9.08 -4.43 -6.94
C TYR A 76 8.42 -3.24 -6.26
N ALA A 77 7.49 -2.59 -6.97
CA ALA A 77 6.64 -1.54 -6.45
C ALA A 77 5.28 -2.14 -6.06
N PHE A 78 4.89 -1.92 -4.81
CA PHE A 78 3.62 -2.32 -4.22
C PHE A 78 2.84 -1.06 -3.84
N GLU A 79 1.67 -0.88 -4.43
CA GLU A 79 0.78 0.24 -4.15
C GLU A 79 -0.58 -0.29 -3.73
N LEU A 80 -1.00 0.03 -2.51
CA LEU A 80 -2.35 -0.20 -2.03
C LEU A 80 -3.11 1.13 -2.02
N ASP A 81 -4.23 1.19 -2.73
CA ASP A 81 -5.09 2.37 -2.76
C ASP A 81 -6.14 2.36 -1.62
N LYS A 82 -6.90 3.46 -1.50
CA LYS A 82 -8.00 3.57 -0.52
C LYS A 82 -9.22 2.70 -0.88
N GLN A 83 -9.24 2.14 -2.09
CA GLN A 83 -10.27 1.23 -2.60
C GLN A 83 -9.87 -0.24 -2.38
N PHE A 84 -8.76 -0.50 -1.67
CA PHE A 84 -8.21 -1.81 -1.38
C PHE A 84 -7.73 -2.58 -2.63
N ASN A 85 -7.34 -1.89 -3.69
CA ASN A 85 -6.66 -2.48 -4.83
C ASN A 85 -5.15 -2.44 -4.60
N LEU A 86 -4.53 -3.61 -4.53
CA LEU A 86 -3.09 -3.77 -4.48
C LEU A 86 -2.55 -3.92 -5.90
N ASN A 87 -1.74 -2.97 -6.33
CA ASN A 87 -1.01 -2.99 -7.58
C ASN A 87 0.44 -3.42 -7.30
N VAL A 88 0.92 -4.37 -8.11
CA VAL A 88 2.28 -4.90 -8.04
C VAL A 88 2.91 -4.72 -9.42
N SER A 89 3.95 -3.89 -9.48
CA SER A 89 4.67 -3.58 -10.70
C SER A 89 6.15 -3.88 -10.51
N ILE A 90 6.81 -4.32 -11.58
CA ILE A 90 8.26 -4.46 -11.61
C ILE A 90 8.84 -3.27 -12.37
N SER A 91 9.92 -2.72 -11.84
CA SER A 91 10.66 -1.66 -12.50
C SER A 91 12.13 -2.07 -12.59
N GLU A 92 12.62 -2.14 -13.84
CA GLU A 92 14.06 -2.17 -14.09
C GLU A 92 14.62 -0.82 -13.64
N ARG A 93 15.63 -0.86 -12.77
CA ARG A 93 16.11 0.27 -12.00
C ARG A 93 16.45 1.47 -12.90
N VAL A 94 15.57 2.47 -12.94
CA VAL A 94 15.89 3.85 -13.30
C VAL A 94 15.60 4.67 -12.06
N ALA A 95 16.66 5.15 -11.42
CA ALA A 95 16.54 6.13 -10.36
C ALA A 95 15.91 7.40 -10.95
N GLN A 96 14.68 7.71 -10.53
CA GLN A 96 14.01 9.02 -10.67
C GLN A 96 12.78 8.95 -9.75
N GLU A 97 12.87 9.50 -8.54
CA GLU A 97 12.45 10.87 -8.23
C GLU A 97 10.93 11.07 -8.38
N GLU A 98 10.29 11.32 -7.22
CA GLU A 98 8.96 11.92 -7.02
C GLU A 98 7.77 10.98 -7.32
N ASP A 99 6.96 10.61 -6.33
CA ASP A 99 5.84 11.47 -5.93
C ASP A 99 5.35 11.12 -4.51
N SER A 100 5.79 11.89 -3.51
CA SER A 100 5.11 12.01 -2.22
C SER A 100 3.98 13.03 -2.36
N SER A 101 2.96 12.77 -3.17
CA SER A 101 1.77 13.63 -3.16
C SER A 101 0.92 13.34 -1.93
N GLU A 102 0.97 14.32 -1.02
CA GLU A 102 -0.12 14.86 -0.22
C GLU A 102 -1.41 14.03 -0.14
N ALA A 103 -1.73 13.64 1.09
CA ALA A 103 -3.12 13.63 1.53
C ALA A 103 -3.17 14.27 2.91
N THR A 104 -3.20 15.60 2.92
CA THR A 104 -3.75 16.39 4.02
C THR A 104 -5.11 15.82 4.37
N GLU A 105 -5.19 15.24 5.56
CA GLU A 105 -6.43 14.94 6.25
C GLU A 105 -7.08 16.28 6.63
N GLU A 106 -8.02 16.75 5.82
CA GLU A 106 -9.08 17.62 6.33
C GLU A 106 -10.38 16.81 6.30
N SER A 107 -10.52 16.01 7.36
CA SER A 107 -11.81 15.51 7.79
C SER A 107 -12.40 16.57 8.71
N GLU A 108 -13.34 17.36 8.23
CA GLU A 108 -14.46 17.76 9.08
C GLU A 108 -15.77 17.63 8.31
N SER A 109 -16.56 16.69 8.82
CA SER A 109 -17.86 16.24 8.35
C SER A 109 -18.96 17.27 8.64
N PRO A 110 -20.14 17.10 8.03
CA PRO A 110 -21.20 18.11 7.99
C PRO A 110 -21.99 18.12 9.29
N GLU A 111 -22.44 19.29 9.74
CA GLU A 111 -23.57 19.38 10.66
C GLU A 111 -24.74 20.10 9.99
N ASN A 112 -25.82 19.32 9.93
CA ASN A 112 -27.15 19.65 9.47
C ASN A 112 -27.94 20.32 10.61
N GLU A 113 -28.94 21.11 10.21
CA GLU A 113 -30.16 21.45 10.98
C GLU A 113 -30.07 22.50 12.12
N LYS A 114 -30.75 23.66 11.91
CA LYS A 114 -32.13 23.94 12.40
C LYS A 114 -32.32 25.38 12.92
N SER A 115 -33.48 25.98 12.58
CA SER A 115 -34.23 26.98 13.38
C SER A 115 -33.64 28.41 13.47
N THR A 116 -34.37 29.54 13.42
CA THR A 116 -35.81 29.86 13.38
C THR A 116 -35.95 31.32 12.92
N GLU A 117 -37.09 31.61 12.30
CA GLU A 117 -37.86 32.88 12.26
C GLU A 117 -37.52 33.94 13.34
N GLU A 118 -37.35 35.21 12.92
CA GLU A 118 -38.11 36.39 13.41
C GLU A 118 -37.91 37.61 12.49
#